data_AF-A0A7R6WBU4-F1
#
_entry.id   AF-A0A7R6WBU4-F1
#
_cell.length_a   1.000
_cell.length_b   1.000
_cell.length_c   1.000
_cell.angle_alpha   90.00
_cell.angle_beta   90.00
_cell.angle_gamma   90.00
#
_symmetry.space_group_name_H-M   'P 1'
#
loop_
_entity.id
_entity.type
_entity.pdbx_description
1 polymer ?
#
loop_
_entity_poly.entity_id
_entity_poly.type
_entity_poly.pdbx_seq_one_letter_code
_entity_poly.pdbx_strand_id
1 'polypeptide(L)' 'MHTVTLKADNQLYQQISQMAEELHVSKSELIRKALAAYQENLSKNKIQHALQSASLQVRDANTVINKELDEFIFDGLSDV' A
#
# COMPACT_ATOMS: atom_id res chain seq x y z
N MET A 1 -15.67 -23.89 14.06
CA MET A 1 -15.87 -22.43 13.92
C MET A 1 -15.74 -21.80 15.29
N HIS A 2 -15.00 -20.71 15.43
CA HIS A 2 -14.87 -20.00 16.72
C HIS A 2 -15.80 -18.78 16.70
N THR A 3 -16.55 -18.59 17.79
CA THR A 3 -17.43 -17.43 17.95
C THR A 3 -16.68 -16.36 18.72
N VAL A 4 -16.67 -15.13 18.20
CA VAL A 4 -16.11 -13.96 18.85
C VAL A 4 -17.24 -12.98 19.10
N THR A 5 -17.33 -12.46 20.33
CA THR A 5 -18.27 -11.39 20.68
C THR A 5 -17.53 -10.06 20.65
N LEU A 6 -17.96 -9.15 19.79
CA LEU A 6 -17.40 -7.80 19.67
C LEU A 6 -18.32 -6.81 20.38
N LYS A 7 -17.77 -5.95 21.25
CA LYS A 7 -18.49 -4.78 21.74
C LYS A 7 -18.32 -3.66 20.72
N ALA A 8 -19.43 -3.18 20.19
CA ALA A 8 -19.50 -2.03 19.28
C ALA A 8 -20.35 -0.95 19.94
N ASP A 9 -20.10 0.31 19.57
CA ASP A 9 -21.03 1.37 19.90
C ASP A 9 -22.34 1.22 19.08
N ASN A 10 -23.37 1.95 19.48
CA ASN A 10 -24.66 1.87 18.81
C ASN A 10 -24.60 2.35 17.35
N GLN A 11 -23.72 3.32 17.04
CA GLN A 11 -23.58 3.86 15.70
C GLN A 11 -22.98 2.82 14.75
N LEU A 12 -21.88 2.17 15.14
CA LEU A 12 -21.24 1.12 14.38
C LEU A 12 -22.17 -0.09 14.22
N TYR A 13 -22.92 -0.45 15.26
CA TYR A 13 -23.91 -1.52 15.15
C TYR A 13 -24.99 -1.19 14.11
N GLN A 14 -25.52 0.03 14.11
CA GLN A 14 -26.50 0.48 13.12
C GLN A 14 -25.91 0.46 11.70
N GLN A 15 -24.69 0.98 11.53
CA GLN A 15 -24.00 0.97 10.23
C GLN A 15 -23.80 -0.46 9.70
N ILE A 16 -23.31 -1.38 10.53
CA ILE A 16 -23.15 -2.80 10.16
C ILE A 16 -24.49 -3.42 9.80
N SER A 17 -25.54 -3.09 10.55
CA SER A 17 -26.88 -3.64 10.32
C SER A 17 -27.45 -3.18 8.99
N GLN A 18 -27.37 -1.88 8.71
CA GLN A 18 -27.88 -1.28 7.48
C GLN A 18 -27.10 -1.79 6.26
N MET A 19 -25.77 -1.82 6.31
CA MET A 19 -24.97 -2.37 5.22
C MET A 19 -25.24 -3.87 5.00
N ALA A 20 -25.47 -4.63 6.07
CA ALA A 20 -25.80 -6.05 5.95
C ALA A 20 -27.16 -6.25 5.25
N GLU A 21 -28.15 -5.40 5.56
CA GLU A 21 -29.45 -5.40 4.88
C GLU A 21 -29.33 -5.00 3.41
N GLU A 22 -28.62 -3.92 3.10
CA GLU A 22 -28.42 -3.43 1.72
C GLU A 22 -27.69 -4.44 0.83
N LEU A 23 -26.71 -5.14 1.39
CA LEU A 23 -25.92 -6.15 0.67
C LEU A 23 -26.57 -7.55 0.72
N HIS A 24 -27.71 -7.71 1.39
CA HIS A 24 -28.39 -8.99 1.61
C HIS A 24 -27.47 -10.09 2.16
N VAL A 25 -26.57 -9.73 3.08
CA VAL A 25 -25.62 -10.65 3.73
C VAL A 25 -25.81 -10.65 5.23
N SER A 26 -25.34 -11.71 5.90
CA SER A 26 -25.32 -11.71 7.37
C SER A 26 -24.29 -10.71 7.91
N LYS A 27 -24.55 -10.12 9.09
CA LYS A 27 -23.61 -9.21 9.78
C LYS A 27 -22.22 -9.85 9.95
N SER A 28 -22.17 -11.14 10.30
CA SER A 28 -20.93 -11.90 10.44
C SER A 28 -20.20 -12.09 9.11
N GLU A 29 -20.93 -12.22 7.99
CA GLU A 29 -20.33 -12.31 6.66
C GLU A 29 -19.82 -10.95 6.17
N LEU A 30 -20.58 -9.87 6.44
CA LEU A 30 -20.14 -8.51 6.17
C LEU A 30 -18.81 -8.22 6.88
N ILE A 31 -18.71 -8.56 8.16
CA ILE A 31 -17.48 -8.37 8.95
C ILE A 31 -16.32 -9.19 8.35
N ARG A 32 -16.56 -10.44 7.92
CA ARG A 32 -15.52 -11.24 7.25
C ARG A 32 -15.04 -10.61 5.95
N LYS A 33 -15.95 -10.14 5.11
CA LYS A 33 -15.62 -9.46 3.84
C LYS A 33 -14.86 -8.15 4.09
N ALA A 34 -15.30 -7.37 5.07
CA ALA A 34 -14.63 -6.13 5.45
C ALA A 34 -13.19 -6.38 5.96
N LEU A 35 -12.97 -7.41 6.78
CA LEU A 35 -11.63 -7.78 7.25
C LEU A 35 -10.71 -8.20 6.10
N ALA A 36 -11.21 -9.03 5.18
CA ALA A 36 -10.45 -9.44 4.01
C ALA A 36 -10.06 -8.25 3.12
N ALA A 37 -11.03 -7.36 2.83
CA ALA A 37 -10.80 -6.15 2.05
C ALA A 37 -9.80 -5.20 2.73
N TYR A 38 -9.90 -5.04 4.06
CA TYR A 38 -8.96 -4.21 4.83
C TYR A 38 -7.54 -4.76 4.79
N GLN A 39 -7.38 -6.09 4.93
CA GLN A 39 -6.08 -6.74 4.85
C GLN A 39 -5.45 -6.60 3.46
N GLU A 40 -6.25 -6.72 2.40
CA GLU A 40 -5.80 -6.51 1.02
C GLU A 40 -5.40 -5.06 0.76
N ASN A 41 -6.16 -4.10 1.29
CA ASN A 41 -5.82 -2.69 1.17
C ASN A 41 -4.52 -2.35 1.89
N LEU A 42 -4.33 -2.89 3.11
CA LEU A 42 -3.07 -2.73 3.86
C LEU A 42 -1.86 -3.32 3.13
N SER A 43 -2.00 -4.50 2.51
CA SER A 43 -0.90 -5.11 1.76
C SER A 43 -0.56 -4.30 0.51
N LYS A 44 -1.57 -3.81 -0.23
CA LYS A 44 -1.39 -2.93 -1.39
C LYS A 44 -0.68 -1.63 -1.01
N ASN A 45 -1.09 -0.97 0.07
CA ASN A 45 -0.46 0.28 0.53
C ASN A 45 1.00 0.05 0.95
N LYS A 46 1.29 -1.05 1.66
CA LYS A 46 2.66 -1.41 2.01
C LYS A 46 3.54 -1.60 0.78
N ILE A 47 3.03 -2.29 -0.24
CA ILE A 47 3.76 -2.51 -1.51
C ILE A 47 3.97 -1.18 -2.23
N GLN A 48 2.96 -0.32 -2.31
CA GLN A 48 3.10 1.01 -2.93
C GLN A 48 4.17 1.86 -2.23
N HIS A 49 4.16 1.90 -0.90
CA HIS A 49 5.17 2.64 -0.15
C HIS A 49 6.58 2.07 -0.36
N ALA A 50 6.72 0.74 -0.35
CA ALA A 50 8.01 0.08 -0.61
C ALA A 50 8.52 0.35 -2.03
N LEU A 51 7.63 0.33 -3.03
CA LEU A 51 7.98 0.63 -4.42
C LEU A 51 8.40 2.10 -4.57
N GLN A 52 7.68 3.02 -3.93
CA GLN A 52 8.01 4.44 -3.96
C GLN A 52 9.38 4.71 -3.32
N SER A 53 9.67 4.09 -2.16
CA SER A 53 10.98 4.22 -1.52
C SER A 53 12.11 3.63 -2.37
N ALA A 54 11.89 2.46 -2.98
CA ALA A 54 12.88 1.85 -3.85
C ALA A 54 13.14 2.69 -5.12
N SER A 55 12.08 3.28 -5.68
CA SER A 55 12.20 4.16 -6.85
C SER A 55 13.01 5.41 -6.55
N LEU A 56 12.83 6.02 -5.37
CA LEU A 56 13.63 7.16 -4.94
C LEU A 56 15.10 6.78 -4.78
N GLN A 57 15.39 5.67 -4.10
CA GLN A 57 16.77 5.19 -3.92
C GLN A 57 17.49 4.93 -5.25
N VAL A 58 16.81 4.30 -6.21
CA VAL A 58 17.38 4.03 -7.54
C VAL A 58 17.62 5.33 -8.31
N ARG A 59 16.72 6.32 -8.21
CA ARG A 59 16.91 7.63 -8.84
C ARG A 59 18.11 8.35 -8.24
N ASP A 60 18.27 8.33 -6.92
CA ASP A 60 19.40 8.97 -6.24
C ASP A 60 20.71 8.30 -6.67
N ALA A 61 20.77 6.97 -6.67
CA ALA A 61 21.94 6.21 -7.13
C ALA A 61 22.28 6.48 -8.61
N ASN A 62 21.27 6.50 -9.50
CA ASN A 62 21.47 6.82 -10.91
C ASN A 62 21.97 8.26 -11.11
N THR A 63 21.53 9.20 -10.28
CA THR A 63 22.00 10.59 -10.36
C THR A 63 23.48 10.69 -10.03
N VAL A 64 23.95 9.92 -9.05
CA VAL A 64 25.39 9.84 -8.69
C VAL A 64 26.19 9.24 -9.84
N ILE A 65 25.75 8.10 -10.39
CA ILE A 65 26.44 7.42 -11.50
C ILE A 65 26.52 8.32 -12.73
N ASN A 66 25.41 8.97 -13.11
CA ASN A 66 25.42 9.87 -14.27
C ASN A 66 26.40 11.02 -14.09
N LYS A 67 26.47 11.59 -12.88
CA LYS A 67 27.43 12.65 -12.58
C LYS A 67 28.88 12.16 -12.66
N GLU A 68 29.17 10.97 -12.14
CA GLU A 68 30.49 10.36 -12.28
C GLU A 68 30.84 10.15 -13.75
N LEU A 69 29.91 9.65 -14.57
CA LEU A 69 30.13 9.46 -16.01
C LEU A 69 30.32 10.79 -16.77
N ASP A 70 29.59 11.84 -16.38
CA ASP A 70 29.74 13.18 -16.97
C ASP A 70 31.16 13.75 -16.77
N GLU A 71 31.82 13.42 -15.66
CA GLU A 71 33.19 13.83 -15.37
C GLU A 71 34.21 13.18 -16.33
N PHE A 72 33.89 12.03 -16.93
CA PHE A 72 34.74 11.32 -17.88
C PHE A 72 34.44 11.65 -19.35
N ILE A 73 33.49 12.55 -19.66
CA ILE A 73 33.12 12.88 -21.06
C ILE A 73 34.29 13.43 -21.88
N PHE A 74 35.25 14.10 -21.22
CA PHE A 74 36.43 14.68 -21.86
C PHE A 74 37.71 13.86 -21.62
N ASP A 75 37.59 12.68 -21.01
CA ASP A 75 38.72 11.80 -20.77
C ASP A 75 39.31 11.31 -22.11
N GLY A 76 40.60 11.59 -22.34
CA GLY A 76 41.31 11.29 -23.59
C GLY A 76 41.09 12.25 -24.77
N LEU A 77 40.36 13.37 -24.59
CA LEU A 77 40.14 14.39 -25.63
C LEU A 77 40.98 15.67 -25.44
N SER A 78 41.88 15.70 -24.46
CA SER A 78 42.69 16.87 -24.10
C SER A 78 43.85 17.19 -25.05
N ASP A 79 44.03 16.45 -26.15
CA ASP A 79 45.21 16.57 -27.03
C ASP A 79 44.88 16.43 -28.54
N VAL A 80 43.77 17.05 -28.98
CA VAL A 80 43.42 17.18 -30.43
C VAL A 80 43.25 18.64 -30.83
#